data_AF-A0A7V1XNR1-F1
#
_entry.id   AF-A0A7V1XNR1-F1
#
_cell.length_a   1.000
_cell.length_b   1.000
_cell.length_c   1.000
_cell.angle_alpha   90.00
_cell.angle_beta   90.00
_cell.angle_gamma   90.00
#
_symmetry.space_group_name_H-M   'P 1'
#
loop_
_entity.id
_entity.type
_entity.pdbx_description
1 polymer ?
#
loop_
_entity_poly.entity_id
_entity_poly.type
_entity_poly.pdbx_seq_one_letter_code
_entity_poly.pdbx_strand_id
1 'polypeptide(L)'
;TLTRLADALPELGLLWRSVSANDAPPAVRGLHEVEVQLRNTTKHLQTGAGAEGFGARGVVELLRAVAGGAEALRTRPLLSSIQCVISPLFWDEGPVEAIATYAEAGVPISIVSMAMACASAPATIGGLLALTVAEVCSGIAIVQTLAPGAPVISTGYPATMDLRSGALNLAAGPDDAFAEMACTQVLGSLGPPCATGLFSSGAKRPGWQSGAQGGLAAARAVFSPADIYNGAGGLYAANVFSPVQLVLDAELFGAAVRWAEGHPLDAEHLALDVIERVGPEGHFLAEPHTLAHMGELWRSRILDETSWEEWEAAGEPDAVARAEAEVRRLLAEHEPEPLEEDLARELERIVAAYEAQALAG
;
A
#
# COMPACT_ATOMS: atom_id res chain seq x y z
N THR A 1 11.44 12.16 -5.28
CA THR A 1 12.20 10.92 -5.59
C THR A 1 11.46 9.65 -5.19
N LEU A 2 11.03 9.48 -3.93
CA LEU A 2 10.33 8.25 -3.50
C LEU A 2 9.00 8.02 -4.22
N THR A 3 8.19 9.07 -4.39
CA THR A 3 6.95 9.01 -5.18
C THR A 3 7.21 8.55 -6.61
N ARG A 4 8.25 9.08 -7.28
CA ARG A 4 8.63 8.67 -8.64
C ARG A 4 9.02 7.20 -8.72
N LEU A 5 9.78 6.71 -7.74
CA LEU A 5 10.14 5.29 -7.69
C LEU A 5 8.88 4.41 -7.56
N ALA A 6 7.97 4.76 -6.67
CA ALA A 6 6.74 4.01 -6.47
C ALA A 6 5.77 4.13 -7.66
N ASP A 7 5.77 5.27 -8.35
CA ASP A 7 5.04 5.48 -9.59
C ASP A 7 5.53 4.56 -10.72
N ALA A 8 6.85 4.33 -10.79
CA ALA A 8 7.49 3.47 -11.78
C ALA A 8 7.16 1.96 -11.63
N LEU A 9 6.69 1.54 -10.44
CA LEU A 9 6.38 0.14 -10.16
C LEU A 9 4.93 -0.19 -10.54
N PRO A 10 4.67 -1.05 -11.55
CA PRO A 10 3.31 -1.35 -12.01
C PRO A 10 2.49 -2.12 -10.95
N GLU A 11 3.14 -2.81 -10.03
CA GLU A 11 2.49 -3.58 -8.96
C GLU A 11 1.81 -2.67 -7.91
N LEU A 12 2.21 -1.40 -7.84
CA LEU A 12 1.61 -0.42 -6.93
C LEU A 12 0.46 0.32 -7.62
N GLY A 13 -0.78 -0.03 -7.27
CA GLY A 13 -1.99 0.63 -7.80
C GLY A 13 -2.34 1.96 -7.13
N LEU A 14 -1.81 2.21 -5.93
CA LEU A 14 -1.96 3.47 -5.19
C LEU A 14 -0.70 3.78 -4.42
N LEU A 15 -0.50 5.05 -4.06
CA LEU A 15 0.65 5.50 -3.30
C LEU A 15 0.23 6.05 -1.93
N TRP A 16 0.77 5.45 -0.88
CA TRP A 16 0.75 6.03 0.45
C TRP A 16 1.98 6.91 0.64
N ARG A 17 1.82 8.05 1.31
CA ARG A 17 2.92 8.89 1.79
C ARG A 17 4.02 8.08 2.49
N SER A 18 5.17 7.96 1.83
CA SER A 18 6.28 7.09 2.25
C SER A 18 7.09 7.60 3.45
N VAL A 19 7.25 8.92 3.60
CA VAL A 19 8.04 9.56 4.68
C VAL A 19 7.41 10.88 5.12
N SER A 20 7.73 11.32 6.33
CA SER A 20 7.29 12.62 6.85
C SER A 20 8.16 13.77 6.34
N ALA A 21 7.55 14.86 5.86
CA ALA A 21 8.24 16.11 5.53
C ALA A 21 8.61 16.88 6.82
N ASN A 22 9.61 16.36 7.55
CA ASN A 22 10.06 16.93 8.82
C ASN A 22 10.82 18.26 8.66
N ASP A 23 11.17 18.63 7.43
CA ASP A 23 11.71 19.91 7.00
C ASP A 23 10.61 20.99 6.80
N ALA A 24 9.33 20.62 6.82
CA ALA A 24 8.20 21.54 6.77
C ALA A 24 7.58 21.80 8.17
N PRO A 25 6.92 22.96 8.39
CA PRO A 25 6.23 23.25 9.64
C PRO A 25 5.15 22.18 9.97
N PRO A 26 5.05 21.72 11.23
CA PRO A 26 4.15 20.61 11.59
C PRO A 26 2.70 20.79 11.14
N ALA A 27 2.15 22.00 11.27
CA ALA A 27 0.76 22.33 10.94
C ALA A 27 0.41 22.18 9.45
N VAL A 28 1.39 22.30 8.54
CA VAL A 28 1.20 22.20 7.08
C VAL A 28 2.01 21.09 6.43
N ARG A 29 2.68 20.26 7.24
CA ARG A 29 3.48 19.12 6.76
C ARG A 29 2.71 18.26 5.76
N GLY A 30 1.47 17.90 6.09
CA GLY A 30 0.63 17.07 5.25
C GLY A 30 0.32 17.70 3.88
N LEU A 31 0.24 19.03 3.80
CA LEU A 31 0.00 19.73 2.53
C LEU A 31 1.22 19.63 1.61
N HIS A 32 2.42 19.88 2.15
CA HIS A 32 3.69 19.71 1.42
C HIS A 32 3.83 18.26 0.89
N GLU A 33 3.50 17.28 1.73
CA GLU A 33 3.55 15.86 1.36
C GLU A 33 2.59 15.49 0.23
N VAL A 34 1.37 16.03 0.24
CA VAL A 34 0.35 15.79 -0.80
C VAL A 34 0.73 16.53 -2.08
N GLU A 35 1.17 17.77 -1.98
CA GLU A 35 1.60 18.59 -3.12
C GLU A 35 2.73 17.91 -3.91
N VAL A 36 3.75 17.41 -3.20
CA VAL A 36 4.85 16.67 -3.81
C VAL A 36 4.35 15.39 -4.47
N GLN A 37 3.38 14.69 -3.88
CA GLN A 37 2.81 13.48 -4.48
C GLN A 37 2.02 13.80 -5.75
N LEU A 38 1.14 14.80 -5.73
CA LEU A 38 0.34 15.22 -6.88
C LEU A 38 1.20 15.64 -8.09
N ARG A 39 2.42 16.13 -7.84
CA ARG A 39 3.39 16.49 -8.90
C ARG A 39 4.13 15.31 -9.51
N ASN A 40 4.17 14.17 -8.82
CA ASN A 40 5.11 13.09 -9.13
C ASN A 40 4.42 11.75 -9.39
N THR A 41 3.09 11.72 -9.48
CA THR A 41 2.33 10.53 -9.85
C THR A 41 0.94 10.88 -10.37
N THR A 42 0.40 10.03 -11.23
CA THR A 42 -1.01 10.05 -11.64
C THR A 42 -1.84 8.97 -10.92
N LYS A 43 -1.20 8.15 -10.10
CA LYS A 43 -1.85 7.10 -9.30
C LYS A 43 -2.67 7.70 -8.17
N HIS A 44 -3.67 6.95 -7.71
CA HIS A 44 -4.47 7.34 -6.56
C HIS A 44 -3.59 7.47 -5.31
N LEU A 45 -3.82 8.51 -4.52
CA LEU A 45 -3.10 8.76 -3.28
C LEU A 45 -3.88 8.21 -2.09
N GLN A 46 -3.17 7.74 -1.08
CA GLN A 46 -3.76 7.45 0.23
C GLN A 46 -2.91 8.12 1.30
N THR A 47 -3.51 8.85 2.24
CA THR A 47 -2.72 9.60 3.22
C THR A 47 -3.50 9.92 4.49
N GLY A 48 -2.78 9.99 5.61
CA GLY A 48 -3.26 10.61 6.85
C GLY A 48 -2.95 12.10 6.92
N ALA A 49 -2.50 12.73 5.83
CA ALA A 49 -2.26 14.16 5.77
C ALA A 49 -3.55 14.93 6.06
N GLY A 50 -3.43 16.02 6.80
CA GLY A 50 -4.60 16.78 7.24
C GLY A 50 -5.49 15.98 8.18
N ALA A 51 -4.90 15.32 9.19
CA ALA A 51 -5.61 14.63 10.27
C ALA A 51 -6.38 15.58 11.22
N GLU A 52 -6.44 16.86 10.88
CA GLU A 52 -7.16 17.92 11.59
C GLU A 52 -7.87 18.81 10.56
N GLY A 53 -8.95 19.49 10.96
CA GLY A 53 -9.78 20.26 10.03
C GLY A 53 -9.03 21.30 9.21
N PHE A 54 -8.03 21.99 9.80
CA PHE A 54 -7.22 22.98 9.08
C PHE A 54 -6.42 22.36 7.93
N GLY A 55 -5.68 21.29 8.21
CA GLY A 55 -4.89 20.60 7.20
C GLY A 55 -5.80 19.91 6.15
N ALA A 56 -6.92 19.32 6.57
CA ALA A 56 -7.88 18.68 5.67
C ALA A 56 -8.42 19.67 4.62
N ARG A 57 -8.74 20.90 5.03
CA ARG A 57 -9.21 21.94 4.10
C ARG A 57 -8.16 22.28 3.04
N GLY A 58 -6.90 22.41 3.44
CA GLY A 58 -5.80 22.68 2.52
C GLY A 58 -5.57 21.54 1.54
N VAL A 59 -5.63 20.29 2.00
CA VAL A 59 -5.56 19.12 1.11
C VAL A 59 -6.72 19.11 0.12
N VAL A 60 -7.96 19.36 0.56
CA VAL A 60 -9.13 19.45 -0.33
C VAL A 60 -8.97 20.56 -1.37
N GLU A 61 -8.36 21.70 -1.02
CA GLU A 61 -8.08 22.79 -1.96
C GLU A 61 -7.10 22.37 -3.05
N LEU A 62 -5.99 21.71 -2.67
CA LEU A 62 -5.04 21.11 -3.62
C LEU A 62 -5.73 20.09 -4.55
N LEU A 63 -6.54 19.20 -3.99
CA LEU A 63 -7.25 18.18 -4.76
C LEU A 63 -8.25 18.77 -5.74
N ARG A 64 -8.96 19.84 -5.35
CA ARG A 64 -9.89 20.55 -6.24
C ARG A 64 -9.17 21.25 -7.38
N ALA A 65 -8.00 21.85 -7.11
CA ALA A 65 -7.18 22.47 -8.14
C ALA A 65 -6.76 21.44 -9.20
N VAL A 66 -6.23 20.28 -8.78
CA VAL A 66 -5.80 19.22 -9.71
C VAL A 66 -6.98 18.54 -10.43
N ALA A 67 -8.10 18.30 -9.73
CA ALA A 67 -9.26 17.65 -10.33
C ALA A 67 -10.01 18.55 -11.33
N GLY A 68 -9.79 19.87 -11.31
CA GLY A 68 -10.55 20.83 -12.11
C GLY A 68 -11.88 21.25 -11.48
N GLY A 69 -11.97 21.19 -10.15
CA GLY A 69 -13.12 21.67 -9.37
C GLY A 69 -13.74 20.61 -8.46
N ALA A 70 -14.72 21.04 -7.66
CA ALA A 70 -15.35 20.20 -6.63
C ALA A 70 -16.14 19.03 -7.23
N GLU A 71 -16.88 19.25 -8.33
CA GLU A 71 -17.69 18.19 -8.96
C GLU A 71 -16.81 17.11 -9.60
N ALA A 72 -15.72 17.53 -10.26
CA ALA A 72 -14.76 16.61 -10.84
C ALA A 72 -14.08 15.76 -9.76
N LEU A 73 -13.70 16.38 -8.62
CA LEU A 73 -13.14 15.66 -7.47
C LEU A 73 -14.12 14.62 -6.90
N ARG A 74 -15.40 14.98 -6.74
CA ARG A 74 -16.44 14.05 -6.26
C ARG A 74 -16.66 12.88 -7.21
N THR A 75 -16.61 13.15 -8.51
CA THR A 75 -16.82 12.12 -9.55
C THR A 75 -15.63 11.16 -9.64
N ARG A 76 -14.40 11.67 -9.49
CA ARG A 76 -13.18 10.86 -9.56
C ARG A 76 -12.16 11.31 -8.49
N PRO A 77 -12.29 10.79 -7.25
CA PRO A 77 -11.38 11.16 -6.17
C PRO A 77 -9.94 10.77 -6.48
N LEU A 78 -9.04 11.75 -6.35
CA LEU A 78 -7.59 11.55 -6.55
C LEU A 78 -6.90 10.97 -5.30
N LEU A 79 -7.57 11.04 -4.16
CA LEU A 79 -7.03 10.70 -2.86
C LEU A 79 -8.09 10.01 -2.00
N SER A 80 -7.66 9.08 -1.15
CA SER A 80 -8.41 8.58 0.00
C SER A 80 -7.73 9.02 1.30
N SER A 81 -8.52 9.53 2.23
CA SER A 81 -8.05 10.03 3.52
C SER A 81 -8.06 8.90 4.54
N ILE A 82 -6.99 8.78 5.33
CA ILE A 82 -6.91 7.83 6.43
C ILE A 82 -7.25 8.54 7.73
N GLN A 83 -8.21 7.99 8.44
CA GLN A 83 -8.66 8.49 9.74
C GLN A 83 -8.61 7.35 10.76
N CYS A 84 -7.74 7.50 11.74
CA CYS A 84 -7.43 6.47 12.70
C CYS A 84 -8.27 6.65 13.96
N VAL A 85 -8.90 5.58 14.40
CA VAL A 85 -9.35 5.46 15.79
C VAL A 85 -8.13 5.28 16.69
N ILE A 86 -8.16 5.89 17.87
CA ILE A 86 -7.15 5.69 18.91
C ILE A 86 -7.61 4.50 19.74
N SER A 87 -6.95 3.36 19.56
CA SER A 87 -7.28 2.18 20.34
C SER A 87 -6.83 2.34 21.81
N PRO A 88 -7.65 1.95 22.80
CA PRO A 88 -8.98 1.36 22.64
C PRO A 88 -10.13 2.38 22.56
N LEU A 89 -10.97 2.28 21.53
CA LEU A 89 -12.32 2.88 21.43
C LEU A 89 -12.40 4.41 21.57
N PHE A 90 -11.39 5.16 21.15
CA PHE A 90 -11.35 6.61 21.30
C PHE A 90 -11.21 7.35 19.96
N TRP A 91 -11.97 8.43 19.79
CA TRP A 91 -11.83 9.38 18.69
C TRP A 91 -11.56 10.76 19.28
N ASP A 92 -10.46 11.38 18.85
CA ASP A 92 -10.13 12.76 19.14
C ASP A 92 -10.79 13.74 18.15
N GLU A 93 -10.76 15.03 18.50
CA GLU A 93 -11.43 16.08 17.74
C GLU A 93 -10.88 16.22 16.32
N GLY A 94 -9.56 16.17 16.15
CA GLY A 94 -8.89 16.36 14.86
C GLY A 94 -9.38 15.43 13.74
N PRO A 95 -9.28 14.10 13.91
CA PRO A 95 -9.75 13.13 12.91
C PRO A 95 -11.25 13.25 12.63
N VAL A 96 -12.07 13.60 13.61
CA VAL A 96 -13.51 13.80 13.39
C VAL A 96 -13.77 15.05 12.53
N GLU A 97 -13.05 16.15 12.76
CA GLU A 97 -13.11 17.33 11.89
C GLU A 97 -12.61 17.04 10.47
N ALA A 98 -11.53 16.27 10.36
CA ALA A 98 -10.98 15.84 9.08
C ALA A 98 -11.98 14.95 8.33
N ILE A 99 -12.64 14.00 9.02
CA ILE A 99 -13.73 13.18 8.47
C ILE A 99 -14.82 14.08 7.87
N ALA A 100 -15.31 15.07 8.62
CA ALA A 100 -16.35 15.97 8.10
C ALA A 100 -15.88 16.69 6.83
N THR A 101 -14.66 17.25 6.87
CA THR A 101 -14.08 18.01 5.75
C THR A 101 -13.90 17.16 4.49
N TYR A 102 -13.33 15.96 4.61
CA TYR A 102 -13.11 15.07 3.47
C TYR A 102 -14.41 14.49 2.94
N ALA A 103 -15.34 14.09 3.82
CA ALA A 103 -16.62 13.54 3.42
C ALA A 103 -17.46 14.57 2.64
N GLU A 104 -17.52 15.81 3.09
CA GLU A 104 -18.19 16.91 2.37
C GLU A 104 -17.56 17.18 0.99
N ALA A 105 -16.25 16.93 0.84
CA ALA A 105 -15.56 17.05 -0.43
C ALA A 105 -15.76 15.86 -1.37
N GLY A 106 -16.39 14.77 -0.90
CA GLY A 106 -16.53 13.50 -1.62
C GLY A 106 -15.24 12.69 -1.71
N VAL A 107 -14.29 12.95 -0.81
CA VAL A 107 -13.05 12.18 -0.68
C VAL A 107 -13.33 10.91 0.13
N PRO A 108 -13.00 9.70 -0.38
CA PRO A 108 -13.15 8.45 0.37
C PRO A 108 -12.37 8.45 1.69
N ILE A 109 -12.98 7.90 2.74
CA ILE A 109 -12.39 7.86 4.08
C ILE A 109 -12.10 6.41 4.47
N SER A 110 -10.83 6.08 4.58
CA SER A 110 -10.35 4.85 5.20
C SER A 110 -10.36 4.98 6.71
N ILE A 111 -11.30 4.30 7.35
CA ILE A 111 -11.37 4.19 8.80
C ILE A 111 -10.44 3.07 9.24
N VAL A 112 -9.41 3.44 9.99
CA VAL A 112 -8.32 2.53 10.37
C VAL A 112 -8.33 2.24 11.86
N SER A 113 -8.35 0.95 12.21
CA SER A 113 -7.98 0.47 13.55
C SER A 113 -6.63 -0.24 13.52
N MET A 114 -5.79 0.06 14.51
CA MET A 114 -4.45 -0.50 14.71
C MET A 114 -4.32 -1.06 16.14
N ALA A 115 -5.36 -1.77 16.58
CA ALA A 115 -5.40 -2.37 17.90
C ALA A 115 -4.25 -3.38 18.07
N MET A 116 -3.60 -3.36 19.23
CA MET A 116 -2.44 -4.19 19.54
C MET A 116 -2.72 -5.08 20.75
N ALA A 117 -2.68 -6.40 20.55
CA ALA A 117 -2.85 -7.37 21.63
C ALA A 117 -1.83 -7.14 22.74
N CYS A 118 -2.29 -7.27 23.99
CA CYS A 118 -1.52 -7.05 25.22
C CYS A 118 -1.16 -5.58 25.51
N ALA A 119 -1.64 -4.63 24.70
CA ALA A 119 -1.43 -3.20 24.91
C ALA A 119 -2.75 -2.44 24.77
N SER A 120 -3.11 -2.03 23.55
CA SER A 120 -4.36 -1.32 23.28
C SER A 120 -5.55 -2.25 23.02
N ALA A 121 -5.34 -3.57 23.08
CA ALA A 121 -6.37 -4.61 22.97
C ALA A 121 -6.17 -5.75 23.98
N PRO A 122 -7.23 -6.54 24.27
CA PRO A 122 -7.08 -7.78 25.04
C PRO A 122 -6.03 -8.71 24.43
N ALA A 123 -5.37 -9.51 25.28
CA ALA A 123 -4.31 -10.43 24.87
C ALA A 123 -4.78 -11.58 23.95
N THR A 124 -6.09 -11.86 23.90
CA THR A 124 -6.64 -12.94 23.08
C THR A 124 -6.93 -12.44 21.67
N ILE A 125 -6.66 -13.26 20.65
CA ILE A 125 -6.94 -12.90 19.26
C ILE A 125 -8.43 -12.61 19.03
N GLY A 126 -9.33 -13.37 19.68
CA GLY A 126 -10.76 -13.08 19.61
C GLY A 126 -11.13 -11.69 20.18
N GLY A 127 -10.48 -11.28 21.28
CA GLY A 127 -10.69 -9.95 21.86
C GLY A 127 -10.10 -8.83 21.00
N LEU A 128 -8.91 -9.06 20.43
CA LEU A 128 -8.29 -8.16 19.45
C LEU A 128 -9.20 -7.93 18.24
N LEU A 129 -9.73 -9.00 17.64
CA LEU A 129 -10.63 -8.92 16.49
C LEU A 129 -11.93 -8.19 16.82
N ALA A 130 -12.58 -8.54 17.93
CA ALA A 130 -13.82 -7.90 18.34
C ALA A 130 -13.66 -6.39 18.57
N LEU A 131 -12.55 -5.98 19.19
CA LEU A 131 -12.21 -4.58 19.39
C LEU A 131 -11.95 -3.86 18.06
N THR A 132 -11.09 -4.44 17.20
CA THR A 132 -10.73 -3.87 15.89
C THR A 132 -11.98 -3.61 15.05
N VAL A 133 -12.89 -4.59 14.98
CA VAL A 133 -14.15 -4.46 14.23
C VAL A 133 -15.07 -3.42 14.85
N ALA A 134 -15.19 -3.37 16.18
CA ALA A 134 -16.00 -2.36 16.86
C ALA A 134 -15.51 -0.93 16.56
N GLU A 135 -14.20 -0.73 16.56
CA GLU A 135 -13.56 0.54 16.23
C GLU A 135 -13.83 0.95 14.78
N VAL A 136 -13.65 0.05 13.81
CA VAL A 136 -13.94 0.33 12.40
C VAL A 136 -15.42 0.66 12.19
N CYS A 137 -16.33 -0.14 12.78
CA CYS A 137 -17.77 0.13 12.73
C CYS A 137 -18.13 1.49 13.34
N SER A 138 -17.45 1.90 14.41
CA SER A 138 -17.68 3.22 15.03
C SER A 138 -17.31 4.36 14.07
N GLY A 139 -16.19 4.27 13.36
CA GLY A 139 -15.80 5.29 12.40
C GLY A 139 -16.71 5.32 11.18
N ILE A 140 -17.15 4.15 10.68
CA ILE A 140 -18.17 4.09 9.62
C ILE A 140 -19.45 4.79 10.07
N ALA A 141 -19.92 4.55 11.29
CA ALA A 141 -21.09 5.22 11.83
C ALA A 141 -20.90 6.75 11.95
N ILE A 142 -19.72 7.21 12.37
CA ILE A 142 -19.37 8.64 12.42
C ILE A 142 -19.45 9.25 11.01
N VAL A 143 -18.79 8.65 10.03
CA VAL A 143 -18.80 9.16 8.63
C VAL A 143 -20.22 9.23 8.10
N GLN A 144 -21.00 8.16 8.23
CA GLN A 144 -22.37 8.12 7.70
C GLN A 144 -23.34 9.03 8.46
N THR A 145 -23.04 9.40 9.70
CA THR A 145 -23.82 10.38 10.47
C THR A 145 -23.52 11.81 10.01
N LEU A 146 -22.24 12.12 9.79
CA LEU A 146 -21.81 13.45 9.36
C LEU A 146 -22.13 13.73 7.89
N ALA A 147 -21.98 12.71 7.04
CA ALA A 147 -22.19 12.80 5.60
C ALA A 147 -22.76 11.47 5.06
N PRO A 148 -24.10 11.31 5.11
CA PRO A 148 -24.75 10.10 4.59
C PRO A 148 -24.38 9.82 3.14
N GLY A 149 -23.95 8.58 2.86
CA GLY A 149 -23.52 8.14 1.54
C GLY A 149 -22.07 8.47 1.17
N ALA A 150 -21.30 9.11 2.06
CA ALA A 150 -19.88 9.33 1.82
C ALA A 150 -19.13 7.99 1.68
N PRO A 151 -18.21 7.86 0.71
CA PRO A 151 -17.47 6.63 0.48
C PRO A 151 -16.53 6.33 1.65
N VAL A 152 -16.57 5.09 2.15
CA VAL A 152 -15.72 4.62 3.24
C VAL A 152 -14.94 3.39 2.83
N ILE A 153 -13.77 3.20 3.43
CA ILE A 153 -12.96 1.98 3.33
C ILE A 153 -12.82 1.45 4.76
N SER A 154 -13.09 0.16 4.93
CA SER A 154 -12.97 -0.54 6.21
C SER A 154 -11.55 -1.09 6.36
N THR A 155 -10.82 -0.65 7.38
CA THR A 155 -9.38 -0.93 7.44
C THR A 155 -8.93 -1.42 8.80
N GLY A 156 -8.30 -2.60 8.82
CA GLY A 156 -7.81 -3.24 10.04
C GLY A 156 -6.34 -3.66 9.92
N TYR A 157 -5.56 -3.27 10.93
CA TYR A 157 -4.17 -3.72 11.14
C TYR A 157 -4.03 -4.30 12.56
N PRO A 158 -4.75 -5.38 12.91
CA PRO A 158 -4.58 -6.02 14.20
C PRO A 158 -3.16 -6.58 14.30
N ALA A 159 -2.48 -6.29 15.41
CA ALA A 159 -1.12 -6.76 15.62
C ALA A 159 -0.87 -7.26 17.04
N THR A 160 0.21 -8.01 17.20
CA THR A 160 0.73 -8.46 18.48
C THR A 160 2.00 -7.70 18.85
N MET A 161 2.21 -7.54 20.16
CA MET A 161 3.44 -7.00 20.72
C MET A 161 4.40 -8.14 21.07
N ASP A 162 5.68 -7.97 20.78
CA ASP A 162 6.71 -8.82 21.39
C ASP A 162 6.80 -8.50 22.89
N LEU A 163 6.37 -9.43 23.74
CA LEU A 163 6.28 -9.23 25.19
C LEU A 163 7.63 -9.03 25.88
N ARG A 164 8.75 -9.35 25.23
CA ARG A 164 10.09 -9.19 25.82
C ARG A 164 10.63 -7.78 25.61
N SER A 165 10.45 -7.24 24.41
CA SER A 165 10.99 -5.95 24.00
C SER A 165 9.95 -4.82 24.04
N GLY A 166 8.66 -5.16 24.09
CA GLY A 166 7.57 -4.21 23.91
C GLY A 166 7.42 -3.71 22.47
N ALA A 167 8.18 -4.27 21.51
CA ALA A 167 8.15 -3.84 20.13
C ALA A 167 6.87 -4.33 19.44
N LEU A 168 6.33 -3.48 18.56
CA LEU A 168 5.26 -3.86 17.64
C LEU A 168 5.80 -4.88 16.63
N ASN A 169 5.06 -5.97 16.45
CA ASN A 169 5.32 -6.94 15.40
C ASN A 169 4.24 -6.80 14.32
N LEU A 170 4.62 -6.33 13.14
CA LEU A 170 3.74 -6.25 11.98
C LEU A 170 4.09 -7.38 11.02
N ALA A 171 3.07 -8.09 10.54
CA ALA A 171 3.15 -9.06 9.44
C ALA A 171 4.27 -10.13 9.60
N ALA A 172 4.47 -10.66 10.80
CA ALA A 172 5.67 -11.44 11.12
C ALA A 172 5.43 -12.72 11.93
N GLY A 173 4.40 -12.76 12.78
CA GLY A 173 4.03 -13.94 13.56
C GLY A 173 2.84 -14.72 12.97
N PRO A 174 2.69 -16.01 13.30
CA PRO A 174 1.50 -16.79 12.91
C PRO A 174 0.21 -16.21 13.50
N ASP A 175 0.28 -15.66 14.71
CA ASP A 175 -0.86 -15.02 15.39
C ASP A 175 -1.29 -13.72 14.69
N ASP A 176 -0.31 -12.89 14.27
CA ASP A 176 -0.56 -11.68 13.48
C ASP A 176 -1.21 -12.04 12.13
N ALA A 177 -0.64 -13.02 11.43
CA ALA A 177 -1.16 -13.46 10.14
C ALA A 177 -2.61 -13.97 10.26
N PHE A 178 -2.92 -14.77 11.28
CA PHE A 178 -4.29 -15.21 11.53
C PHE A 178 -5.22 -14.04 11.84
N ALA A 179 -4.81 -13.12 12.73
CA ALA A 179 -5.61 -11.96 13.08
C ALA A 179 -5.89 -11.05 11.87
N GLU A 180 -4.89 -10.79 11.03
CA GLU A 180 -5.06 -9.99 9.81
C GLU A 180 -6.00 -10.67 8.80
N MET A 181 -5.86 -11.99 8.57
CA MET A 181 -6.78 -12.74 7.70
C MET A 181 -8.22 -12.72 8.23
N ALA A 182 -8.41 -13.06 9.50
CA ALA A 182 -9.73 -13.09 10.12
C ALA A 182 -10.38 -11.70 10.11
N CYS A 183 -9.61 -10.66 10.43
CA CYS A 183 -10.08 -9.29 10.38
C CYS A 183 -10.48 -8.88 8.96
N THR A 184 -9.66 -9.20 7.96
CA THR A 184 -9.95 -8.92 6.54
C THR A 184 -11.26 -9.56 6.10
N GLN A 185 -11.49 -10.84 6.44
CA GLN A 185 -12.75 -11.52 6.12
C GLN A 185 -13.96 -10.88 6.78
N VAL A 186 -13.84 -10.49 8.05
CA VAL A 186 -14.95 -9.84 8.78
C VAL A 186 -15.22 -8.44 8.23
N LEU A 187 -14.19 -7.61 8.06
CA LEU A 187 -14.34 -6.25 7.54
C LEU A 187 -14.85 -6.25 6.09
N GLY A 188 -14.34 -7.14 5.24
CA GLY A 188 -14.84 -7.31 3.88
C GLY A 188 -16.31 -7.74 3.78
N SER A 189 -16.88 -8.32 4.84
CA SER A 189 -18.30 -8.66 4.90
C SER A 189 -19.23 -7.48 5.24
N LEU A 190 -18.67 -6.33 5.66
CA LEU A 190 -19.46 -5.17 6.10
C LEU A 190 -20.07 -4.37 4.94
N GLY A 191 -19.59 -4.58 3.71
CA GLY A 191 -20.09 -3.92 2.49
C GLY A 191 -19.11 -2.91 1.86
N PRO A 192 -18.45 -2.01 2.62
CA PRO A 192 -17.38 -1.19 2.09
C PRO A 192 -16.18 -1.99 1.61
N PRO A 193 -15.36 -1.45 0.68
CA PRO A 193 -14.05 -2.02 0.37
C PRO A 193 -13.22 -2.21 1.64
N CYS A 194 -12.44 -3.28 1.67
CA CYS A 194 -11.57 -3.63 2.78
C CYS A 194 -10.12 -3.31 2.44
N ALA A 195 -9.43 -2.60 3.33
CA ALA A 195 -7.99 -2.44 3.27
C ALA A 195 -7.30 -3.12 4.46
N THR A 196 -6.08 -3.60 4.24
CA THR A 196 -5.26 -4.18 5.31
C THR A 196 -3.77 -4.01 5.03
N GLY A 197 -2.96 -4.28 6.04
CA GLY A 197 -1.51 -4.34 5.89
C GLY A 197 -1.12 -5.59 5.16
N LEU A 198 -0.06 -5.49 4.36
CA LEU A 198 0.57 -6.64 3.75
C LEU A 198 2.04 -6.70 4.13
N PHE A 199 2.79 -5.68 3.73
CA PHE A 199 4.20 -5.60 4.03
C PHE A 199 4.42 -4.61 5.16
N SER A 200 5.26 -4.98 6.14
CA SER A 200 5.81 -4.07 7.15
C SER A 200 6.75 -4.86 8.06
N SER A 201 7.80 -5.46 7.48
CA SER A 201 8.68 -6.38 8.18
C SER A 201 9.28 -5.75 9.46
N GLY A 202 9.43 -6.57 10.51
CA GLY A 202 10.19 -6.20 11.71
C GLY A 202 11.72 -6.12 11.49
N ALA A 203 12.20 -6.47 10.30
CA ALA A 203 13.60 -6.39 9.91
C ALA A 203 14.08 -4.93 9.87
N LYS A 204 15.36 -4.70 10.19
CA LYS A 204 15.97 -3.35 10.24
C LYS A 204 16.58 -2.94 8.90
N ARG A 205 16.74 -3.90 7.99
CA ARG A 205 17.30 -3.76 6.65
C ARG A 205 16.76 -4.88 5.76
N PRO A 206 16.79 -4.72 4.43
CA PRO A 206 16.52 -5.80 3.51
C PRO A 206 17.42 -7.03 3.74
N GLY A 207 16.87 -8.23 3.60
CA GLY A 207 17.62 -9.47 3.69
C GLY A 207 16.71 -10.67 3.98
N TRP A 208 17.28 -11.75 4.52
CA TRP A 208 16.54 -12.99 4.83
C TRP A 208 15.26 -12.74 5.63
N GLN A 209 15.32 -11.96 6.72
CA GLN A 209 14.16 -11.74 7.59
C GLN A 209 13.02 -11.03 6.85
N SER A 210 13.31 -9.95 6.10
CA SER A 210 12.27 -9.24 5.36
C SER A 210 11.74 -10.05 4.19
N GLY A 211 12.60 -10.81 3.51
CA GLY A 211 12.17 -11.75 2.46
C GLY A 211 11.26 -12.86 2.98
N ALA A 212 11.60 -13.49 4.10
CA ALA A 212 10.79 -14.55 4.70
C ALA A 212 9.43 -14.03 5.18
N GLN A 213 9.40 -12.88 5.87
CA GLN A 213 8.16 -12.26 6.33
C GLN A 213 7.31 -11.75 5.15
N GLY A 214 7.96 -11.12 4.16
CA GLY A 214 7.30 -10.64 2.94
C GLY A 214 6.70 -11.77 2.11
N GLY A 215 7.38 -12.92 1.98
CA GLY A 215 6.85 -14.07 1.26
C GLY A 215 5.61 -14.67 1.94
N LEU A 216 5.62 -14.77 3.27
CA LEU A 216 4.44 -15.19 4.04
C LEU A 216 3.28 -14.18 3.90
N ALA A 217 3.59 -12.89 3.94
CA ALA A 217 2.60 -11.85 3.71
C ALA A 217 2.01 -11.95 2.30
N ALA A 218 2.82 -12.05 1.26
CA ALA A 218 2.38 -12.21 -0.12
C ALA A 218 1.46 -13.44 -0.30
N ALA A 219 1.80 -14.58 0.31
CA ALA A 219 0.93 -15.75 0.30
C ALA A 219 -0.41 -15.51 1.02
N ARG A 220 -0.40 -14.76 2.14
CA ARG A 220 -1.62 -14.38 2.86
C ARG A 220 -2.58 -13.57 1.98
N ALA A 221 -2.08 -12.72 1.09
CA ALA A 221 -2.92 -11.95 0.17
C ALA A 221 -3.82 -12.84 -0.71
N VAL A 222 -3.36 -14.05 -1.04
CA VAL A 222 -4.11 -15.00 -1.85
C VAL A 222 -5.20 -15.71 -1.04
N PHE A 223 -4.91 -16.06 0.23
CA PHE A 223 -5.84 -16.82 1.07
C PHE A 223 -6.93 -15.95 1.74
N SER A 224 -6.65 -14.67 1.93
CA SER A 224 -7.59 -13.71 2.50
C SER A 224 -7.51 -12.39 1.72
N PRO A 225 -8.16 -12.33 0.54
CA PRO A 225 -8.11 -11.16 -0.33
C PRO A 225 -8.74 -9.94 0.34
N ALA A 226 -8.06 -8.80 0.23
CA ALA A 226 -8.55 -7.47 0.52
C ALA A 226 -8.57 -6.66 -0.77
N ASP A 227 -9.39 -5.61 -0.84
CA ASP A 227 -9.42 -4.71 -2.00
C ASP A 227 -8.16 -3.85 -2.08
N ILE A 228 -7.56 -3.52 -0.93
CA ILE A 228 -6.38 -2.68 -0.83
C ILE A 228 -5.36 -3.30 0.13
N TYR A 229 -4.12 -3.40 -0.32
CA TYR A 229 -2.97 -3.80 0.49
C TYR A 229 -1.98 -2.65 0.64
N ASN A 230 -1.47 -2.50 1.86
CA ASN A 230 -0.58 -1.39 2.21
C ASN A 230 0.77 -1.86 2.79
N GLY A 231 1.74 -0.94 2.77
CA GLY A 231 2.98 -1.02 3.54
C GLY A 231 4.23 -1.50 2.79
N ALA A 232 4.16 -1.63 1.46
CA ALA A 232 5.33 -1.93 0.63
C ALA A 232 6.49 -0.94 0.88
N GLY A 233 7.71 -1.46 1.01
CA GLY A 233 8.91 -0.72 1.38
C GLY A 233 9.08 -0.47 2.87
N GLY A 234 8.09 -0.87 3.69
CA GLY A 234 8.10 -0.73 5.14
C GLY A 234 9.02 -1.73 5.85
N LEU A 235 9.92 -1.19 6.66
CA LEU A 235 10.82 -1.92 7.56
C LEU A 235 10.67 -1.39 8.99
N TYR A 236 11.21 -2.15 9.94
CA TYR A 236 11.17 -1.85 11.36
C TYR A 236 9.75 -1.49 11.84
N ALA A 237 8.77 -2.32 11.48
CA ALA A 237 7.35 -2.09 11.78
C ALA A 237 6.89 -0.70 11.33
N ALA A 238 7.04 -0.41 10.02
CA ALA A 238 6.68 0.84 9.37
C ALA A 238 7.44 2.11 9.82
N ASN A 239 8.47 1.98 10.67
CA ASN A 239 9.29 3.13 11.10
C ASN A 239 10.41 3.50 10.11
N VAL A 240 10.73 2.60 9.17
CA VAL A 240 11.75 2.81 8.15
C VAL A 240 11.14 2.56 6.78
N PHE A 241 11.35 3.48 5.85
CA PHE A 241 11.05 3.24 4.44
C PHE A 241 12.34 2.93 3.69
N SER A 242 12.37 1.82 2.96
CA SER A 242 13.51 1.42 2.12
C SER A 242 13.10 1.33 0.66
N PRO A 243 13.69 2.15 -0.24
CA PRO A 243 13.52 2.03 -1.68
C PRO A 243 13.84 0.63 -2.21
N VAL A 244 14.84 -0.02 -1.62
CA VAL A 244 15.27 -1.38 -1.99
C VAL A 244 14.22 -2.39 -1.55
N GLN A 245 13.68 -2.26 -0.33
CA GLN A 245 12.60 -3.12 0.14
C GLN A 245 11.32 -2.91 -0.68
N LEU A 246 11.05 -1.69 -1.16
CA LEU A 246 9.89 -1.41 -2.01
C LEU A 246 9.91 -2.26 -3.29
N VAL A 247 11.08 -2.35 -3.95
CA VAL A 247 11.26 -3.18 -5.15
C VAL A 247 11.12 -4.67 -4.83
N LEU A 248 11.68 -5.12 -3.70
CA LEU A 248 11.53 -6.50 -3.24
C LEU A 248 10.06 -6.85 -2.93
N ASP A 249 9.35 -5.96 -2.24
CA ASP A 249 7.94 -6.15 -1.90
C ASP A 249 7.05 -6.12 -3.15
N ALA A 250 7.36 -5.25 -4.12
CA ALA A 250 6.67 -5.22 -5.41
C ALA A 250 6.84 -6.55 -6.18
N GLU A 251 8.04 -7.12 -6.18
CA GLU A 251 8.29 -8.44 -6.77
C GLU A 251 7.43 -9.55 -6.13
N LEU A 252 7.38 -9.57 -4.80
CA LEU A 252 6.58 -10.53 -4.04
C LEU A 252 5.07 -10.32 -4.24
N PHE A 253 4.63 -9.06 -4.33
CA PHE A 253 3.24 -8.73 -4.62
C PHE A 253 2.85 -9.15 -6.04
N GLY A 254 3.72 -8.94 -7.03
CA GLY A 254 3.51 -9.42 -8.39
C GLY A 254 3.35 -10.94 -8.48
N ALA A 255 4.14 -11.69 -7.70
CA ALA A 255 3.97 -13.13 -7.56
C ALA A 255 2.62 -13.50 -6.92
N ALA A 256 2.20 -12.78 -5.88
CA ALA A 256 0.89 -13.00 -5.24
C ALA A 256 -0.29 -12.71 -6.18
N VAL A 257 -0.21 -11.64 -6.98
CA VAL A 257 -1.20 -11.34 -8.03
C VAL A 257 -1.27 -12.49 -9.02
N ARG A 258 -0.13 -13.00 -9.49
CA ARG A 258 -0.09 -14.14 -10.42
C ARG A 258 -0.70 -15.41 -9.81
N TRP A 259 -0.45 -15.68 -8.52
CA TRP A 259 -1.08 -16.79 -7.81
C TRP A 259 -2.60 -16.63 -7.70
N ALA A 260 -3.09 -15.41 -7.47
CA ALA A 260 -4.51 -15.11 -7.37
C ALA A 260 -5.24 -15.20 -8.71
N GLU A 261 -4.60 -14.77 -9.82
CA GLU A 261 -5.12 -14.91 -11.19
C GLU A 261 -5.25 -16.39 -11.61
N GLY A 262 -4.34 -17.24 -11.12
CA GLY A 262 -4.27 -18.64 -11.50
C GLY A 262 -3.81 -18.84 -12.94
N HIS A 263 -4.00 -20.07 -13.44
CA HIS A 263 -3.68 -20.45 -14.81
C HIS A 263 -4.89 -21.07 -15.51
N PRO A 264 -5.11 -20.77 -16.79
CA PRO A 264 -6.14 -21.44 -17.58
C PRO A 264 -5.85 -22.94 -17.67
N LEU A 265 -6.91 -23.76 -17.55
CA LEU A 265 -6.86 -25.22 -17.63
C LEU A 265 -7.80 -25.75 -18.73
N ASP A 266 -7.91 -25.00 -19.82
CA ASP A 266 -8.68 -25.40 -21.00
C ASP A 266 -7.87 -26.34 -21.92
N ALA A 267 -8.48 -26.78 -23.02
CA ALA A 267 -7.88 -27.77 -23.92
C ALA A 267 -6.54 -27.31 -24.54
N GLU A 268 -6.38 -26.02 -24.85
CA GLU A 268 -5.15 -25.46 -25.42
C GLU A 268 -4.01 -25.50 -24.40
N HIS A 269 -4.30 -25.10 -23.17
CA HIS A 269 -3.31 -25.05 -22.09
C HIS A 269 -2.98 -26.42 -21.50
N LEU A 270 -3.90 -27.38 -21.57
CA LEU A 270 -3.61 -28.78 -21.25
C LEU A 270 -2.69 -29.43 -22.29
N ALA A 271 -2.70 -28.95 -23.55
CA ALA A 271 -1.77 -29.33 -24.62
C ALA A 271 -1.61 -30.86 -24.82
N LEU A 272 -2.70 -31.62 -24.64
CA LEU A 272 -2.65 -33.09 -24.62
C LEU A 272 -2.20 -33.67 -25.97
N ASP A 273 -2.53 -33.02 -27.08
CA ASP A 273 -2.08 -33.41 -28.43
C ASP A 273 -0.58 -33.16 -28.63
N VAL A 274 -0.05 -32.07 -28.04
CA VAL A 274 1.38 -31.74 -28.06
C VAL A 274 2.15 -32.79 -27.27
N ILE A 275 1.66 -33.15 -26.08
CA ILE A 275 2.23 -34.20 -25.23
C ILE A 275 2.25 -35.54 -25.98
N GLU A 276 1.15 -35.94 -26.60
CA GLU A 276 1.07 -37.19 -27.38
C GLU A 276 2.04 -37.18 -28.56
N ARG A 277 2.13 -36.05 -29.29
CA ARG A 277 3.01 -35.89 -30.46
C ARG A 277 4.49 -35.94 -30.11
N VAL A 278 4.92 -35.28 -29.03
CA VAL A 278 6.32 -35.27 -28.58
C VAL A 278 6.71 -36.66 -28.06
N GLY A 279 5.83 -37.28 -27.27
CA GLY A 279 6.01 -38.65 -26.79
C GLY A 279 7.17 -38.85 -25.79
N PRO A 280 7.39 -40.10 -25.34
CA PRO A 280 8.48 -40.45 -24.43
C PRO A 280 9.85 -40.11 -25.03
N GLU A 281 10.79 -39.71 -24.17
CA GLU A 281 12.18 -39.33 -24.55
C GLU A 281 12.31 -38.07 -25.42
N GLY A 282 11.19 -37.41 -25.77
CA GLY A 282 11.18 -36.13 -26.50
C GLY A 282 11.36 -34.89 -25.61
N HIS A 283 11.38 -33.71 -26.23
CA HIS A 283 11.42 -32.42 -25.53
C HIS A 283 10.55 -31.36 -26.24
N PHE A 284 10.05 -30.38 -25.50
CA PHE A 284 9.10 -29.38 -26.01
C PHE A 284 9.76 -28.13 -26.60
N LEU A 285 11.08 -27.97 -26.49
CA LEU A 285 11.80 -26.73 -26.87
C LEU A 285 11.54 -26.24 -28.31
N ALA A 286 11.29 -27.16 -29.25
CA ALA A 286 11.05 -26.84 -30.66
C ALA A 286 9.56 -26.83 -31.04
N GLU A 287 8.65 -27.05 -30.08
CA GLU A 287 7.22 -27.08 -30.36
C GLU A 287 6.67 -25.67 -30.59
N PRO A 288 5.84 -25.44 -31.63
CA PRO A 288 5.16 -24.17 -31.84
C PRO A 288 4.35 -23.71 -30.63
N HIS A 289 3.77 -24.67 -29.88
CA HIS A 289 3.05 -24.41 -28.64
C HIS A 289 3.93 -23.73 -27.59
N THR A 290 5.16 -24.21 -27.38
CA THR A 290 6.10 -23.56 -26.45
C THR A 290 6.42 -22.13 -26.87
N LEU A 291 6.66 -21.88 -28.16
CA LEU A 291 6.90 -20.52 -28.64
C LEU A 291 5.70 -19.60 -28.44
N ALA A 292 4.48 -20.13 -28.61
CA ALA A 292 3.24 -19.38 -28.43
C ALA A 292 2.99 -18.99 -26.96
N HIS A 293 3.30 -19.88 -26.01
CA HIS A 293 2.90 -19.72 -24.60
C HIS A 293 4.04 -19.37 -23.62
N MET A 294 5.31 -19.48 -24.02
CA MET A 294 6.45 -19.22 -23.09
C MET A 294 6.49 -17.79 -22.51
N GLY A 295 5.79 -16.84 -23.12
CA GLY A 295 5.65 -15.46 -22.63
C GLY A 295 4.65 -15.30 -21.49
N GLU A 296 3.79 -16.30 -21.25
CA GLU A 296 2.80 -16.30 -20.16
C GLU A 296 3.39 -16.72 -18.81
N LEU A 297 4.58 -17.31 -18.84
CA LEU A 297 5.32 -17.71 -17.65
C LEU A 297 5.86 -16.45 -16.97
N TRP A 298 5.58 -16.33 -15.68
CA TRP A 298 6.11 -15.24 -14.87
C TRP A 298 7.64 -15.33 -14.82
N ARG A 299 8.31 -14.17 -14.92
CA ARG A 299 9.76 -14.08 -14.86
C ARG A 299 10.15 -13.03 -13.83
N SER A 300 11.03 -13.42 -12.94
CA SER A 300 11.47 -12.52 -11.90
C SER A 300 12.38 -11.42 -12.43
N ARG A 301 12.21 -10.19 -11.95
CA ARG A 301 13.19 -9.12 -12.18
C ARG A 301 14.29 -9.10 -11.13
N ILE A 302 14.08 -9.75 -9.99
CA ILE A 302 14.93 -9.62 -8.79
C ILE A 302 15.51 -10.96 -8.32
N LEU A 303 14.75 -12.05 -8.41
CA LEU A 303 15.20 -13.40 -8.06
C LEU A 303 16.04 -13.98 -9.19
N ASP A 304 17.13 -14.66 -8.82
CA ASP A 304 18.08 -15.23 -9.78
C ASP A 304 17.75 -16.69 -10.07
N GLU A 305 17.62 -16.99 -11.36
CA GLU A 305 17.37 -18.33 -11.88
C GLU A 305 18.41 -18.70 -12.96
N THR A 306 19.51 -17.94 -13.04
CA THR A 306 20.58 -18.13 -14.02
C THR A 306 21.48 -19.32 -13.64
N SER A 307 22.36 -19.74 -14.56
CA SER A 307 23.33 -20.79 -14.24
C SER A 307 24.34 -20.31 -13.20
N TRP A 308 25.00 -21.26 -12.51
CA TRP A 308 26.06 -20.91 -11.55
C TRP A 308 27.16 -20.06 -12.20
N GLU A 309 27.58 -20.44 -13.41
CA GLU A 309 28.64 -19.76 -14.15
C GLU A 309 28.24 -18.34 -14.56
N GLU A 310 26.98 -18.13 -14.95
CA GLU A 310 26.45 -16.80 -15.29
C GLU A 310 26.37 -15.90 -14.05
N TRP A 311 25.86 -16.45 -12.94
CA TRP A 311 25.78 -15.75 -11.65
C TRP A 311 27.16 -15.36 -11.10
N GLU A 312 28.12 -16.29 -11.15
CA GLU A 312 29.52 -16.05 -10.74
C GLU A 312 30.18 -14.98 -11.64
N ALA A 313 30.01 -15.08 -12.96
CA ALA A 313 30.53 -14.10 -13.91
C ALA A 313 29.91 -12.69 -13.74
N ALA A 314 28.67 -12.61 -13.25
CA ALA A 314 27.99 -11.35 -12.92
C ALA A 314 28.44 -10.75 -11.58
N GLY A 315 29.34 -11.41 -10.84
CA GLY A 315 29.87 -10.95 -9.56
C GLY A 315 29.03 -11.38 -8.36
N GLU A 316 28.35 -12.52 -8.46
CA GLU A 316 27.60 -13.16 -7.37
C GLU A 316 26.51 -12.26 -6.73
N PRO A 317 25.68 -11.54 -7.51
CA PRO A 317 24.70 -10.62 -6.94
C PRO A 317 23.62 -11.36 -6.15
N ASP A 318 23.27 -10.85 -4.97
CA ASP A 318 22.08 -11.28 -4.25
C ASP A 318 20.84 -10.45 -4.65
N ALA A 319 19.66 -10.85 -4.16
CA ALA A 319 18.40 -10.16 -4.46
C ALA A 319 18.41 -8.69 -3.99
N VAL A 320 19.14 -8.37 -2.93
CA VAL A 320 19.23 -6.99 -2.40
C VAL A 320 20.05 -6.12 -3.36
N ALA A 321 21.21 -6.61 -3.81
CA ALA A 321 22.05 -5.92 -4.79
C ALA A 321 21.33 -5.71 -6.14
N ARG A 322 20.54 -6.70 -6.58
CA ARG A 322 19.70 -6.57 -7.78
C ARG A 322 18.60 -5.52 -7.60
N ALA A 323 17.92 -5.51 -6.46
CA ALA A 323 16.94 -4.47 -6.15
C ALA A 323 17.57 -3.08 -6.04
N GLU A 324 18.79 -2.93 -5.51
CA GLU A 324 19.52 -1.65 -5.52
C GLU A 324 19.87 -1.16 -6.93
N ALA A 325 20.26 -2.07 -7.82
CA ALA A 325 20.49 -1.75 -9.22
C ALA A 325 19.18 -1.31 -9.90
N GLU A 326 18.07 -1.99 -9.61
CA GLU A 326 16.76 -1.66 -10.16
C GLU A 326 16.24 -0.30 -9.67
N VAL A 327 16.41 0.01 -8.37
CA VAL A 327 16.09 1.35 -7.84
C VAL A 327 16.85 2.44 -8.60
N ARG A 328 18.16 2.25 -8.83
CA ARG A 328 18.97 3.21 -9.59
C ARG A 328 18.49 3.37 -11.02
N ARG A 329 18.15 2.26 -11.69
CA ARG A 329 17.61 2.26 -13.06
C ARG A 329 16.28 3.00 -13.12
N LEU A 330 15.31 2.63 -12.29
CA LEU A 330 13.99 3.24 -12.25
C LEU A 330 14.05 4.74 -11.97
N LEU A 331 14.90 5.19 -11.05
CA LEU A 331 15.08 6.61 -10.77
C LEU A 331 15.75 7.39 -11.90
N ALA A 332 16.57 6.74 -12.71
CA ALA A 332 17.22 7.37 -13.86
C ALA A 332 16.31 7.44 -15.10
N GLU A 333 15.43 6.45 -15.27
CA GLU A 333 14.64 6.28 -16.50
C GLU A 333 13.19 6.76 -16.37
N HIS A 334 12.59 6.70 -15.16
CA HIS A 334 11.17 7.02 -14.97
C HIS A 334 10.93 8.50 -14.72
N GLU A 335 10.16 9.12 -15.60
CA GLU A 335 9.65 10.48 -15.46
C GLU A 335 8.12 10.45 -15.48
N PRO A 336 7.43 10.76 -14.36
CA PRO A 336 5.98 10.85 -14.35
C PRO A 336 5.51 12.02 -15.22
N GLU A 337 4.26 11.94 -15.68
CA GLU A 337 3.63 13.04 -16.42
C GLU A 337 3.61 14.32 -15.55
N PRO A 338 4.26 15.42 -15.99
CA PRO A 338 4.34 16.63 -15.20
C PRO A 338 2.99 17.34 -15.16
N LEU A 339 2.70 18.00 -14.03
CA LEU A 339 1.57 18.94 -13.97
C LEU A 339 1.83 20.12 -14.91
N GLU A 340 0.75 20.69 -15.45
CA GLU A 340 0.83 21.97 -16.16
C GLU A 340 1.46 23.04 -15.27
N GLU A 341 2.31 23.87 -15.85
CA GLU A 341 3.10 24.88 -15.13
C GLU A 341 2.23 25.85 -14.31
N ASP A 342 1.07 26.25 -14.84
CA ASP A 342 0.16 27.15 -14.12
C ASP A 342 -0.53 26.43 -12.95
N LEU A 343 -0.86 25.14 -13.09
CA LEU A 343 -1.40 24.33 -12.00
C LEU A 343 -0.34 24.11 -10.91
N ALA A 344 0.90 23.81 -11.29
CA ALA A 344 2.03 23.73 -10.38
C ALA A 344 2.17 25.01 -9.52
N ARG A 345 2.18 26.19 -10.14
CA ARG A 345 2.25 27.46 -9.40
C ARG A 345 1.04 27.68 -8.49
N GLU A 346 -0.14 27.22 -8.90
CA GLU A 346 -1.34 27.31 -8.06
C GLU A 346 -1.23 26.43 -6.81
N LEU A 347 -0.68 25.21 -6.92
CA LEU A 347 -0.44 24.35 -5.76
C LEU A 347 0.56 24.99 -4.78
N GLU A 348 1.66 25.56 -5.28
CA GLU A 348 2.62 26.32 -4.47
C GLU A 348 1.95 27.49 -3.74
N ARG A 349 1.09 28.24 -4.44
CA ARG A 349 0.35 29.37 -3.85
C ARG A 349 -0.58 28.90 -2.73
N ILE A 350 -1.28 27.78 -2.90
CA ILE A 350 -2.16 27.20 -1.88
C ILE A 350 -1.32 26.82 -0.66
N VAL A 351 -0.23 26.05 -0.83
CA VAL A 351 0.63 25.63 0.29
C VAL A 351 1.18 26.85 1.05
N ALA A 352 1.71 27.84 0.34
CA ALA A 352 2.25 29.05 0.96
C ALA A 352 1.19 29.85 1.74
N ALA A 353 -0.06 29.88 1.26
CA ALA A 353 -1.16 30.57 1.95
C ALA A 353 -1.52 29.89 3.28
N TYR A 354 -1.57 28.55 3.32
CA TYR A 354 -1.81 27.82 4.57
C TYR A 354 -0.62 27.91 5.51
N GLU A 355 0.61 27.91 5.00
CA GLU A 355 1.80 28.09 5.81
C GLU A 355 1.81 29.46 6.50
N ALA A 356 1.50 30.53 5.76
CA ALA A 356 1.39 31.87 6.33
C ALA A 356 0.30 31.97 7.40
N GLN A 357 -0.84 31.30 7.21
CA GLN A 357 -1.91 31.25 8.22
C GLN A 357 -1.49 30.48 9.47
N ALA A 358 -0.81 29.34 9.29
CA ALA A 358 -0.33 28.51 10.40
C ALA A 358 0.74 29.21 11.25
N LEU A 359 1.55 30.09 10.65
CA LEU A 359 2.56 30.87 11.36
C LEU A 359 2.00 32.13 12.05
N ALA A 360 0.79 32.54 11.69
CA ALA A 360 0.15 33.75 12.23
C ALA A 360 -0.75 33.49 13.46
N GLY A 361 -1.16 32.23 13.68
CA GLY A 361 -1.99 31.79 14.81
C GLY A 361 -1.17 31.30 15.99
#